data_AF-A0A7S3UWB6-F1
#
_entry.id   AF-A0A7S3UWB6-F1
#
_cell.length_a   1.000
_cell.length_b   1.000
_cell.length_c   1.000
_cell.angle_alpha   90.00
_cell.angle_beta   90.00
_cell.angle_gamma   90.00
#
_symmetry.space_group_name_H-M   'P 1'
#
loop_
_entity.id
_entity.type
_entity.pdbx_description
1 polymer ?
#
loop_
_entity_poly.entity_id
_entity_poly.type
_entity_poly.pdbx_seq_one_letter_code
_entity_poly.pdbx_strand_id
1 'polypeptide(L)'
;MMGADARYWPWRVQIPEKQAIYADYKNIQKPLPSPPPGQTWMKQENNEWVLVPCEVVQPASGSGVQETSSSDPTNEGTPTIEEDKRPTFLEHIILPSDTLTGICLRHRCKPAELRRLNNFFGDNFRLCQKLIIPVKEGVNLEQLQQHSEVAKVQAFCNESRLGPQEARYYLGAAGWDLASALRAARDDRLWETAQQPPPPQ
;
A
#
# COMPACT_ATOMS: atom_id res chain seq x y z
N MET A 1 -40.24 52.53 22.29
CA MET A 1 -40.06 52.01 20.91
C MET A 1 -38.82 51.11 20.90
N MET A 2 -39.07 49.81 20.70
CA MET A 2 -38.20 48.71 20.28
C MET A 2 -36.68 48.89 20.37
N GLY A 3 -36.09 48.42 21.48
CA GLY A 3 -34.71 47.95 21.51
C GLY A 3 -34.67 46.55 20.89
N ALA A 4 -34.02 46.42 19.74
CA ALA A 4 -33.86 45.14 19.07
C ALA A 4 -32.81 44.30 19.82
N ASP A 5 -33.29 43.35 20.63
CA ASP A 5 -32.48 42.26 21.16
C ASP A 5 -31.88 41.46 20.00
N ALA A 6 -30.65 41.79 19.65
CA ALA A 6 -29.84 41.04 18.70
C ALA A 6 -29.37 39.74 19.37
N ARG A 7 -30.29 38.78 19.43
CA ARG A 7 -30.08 37.33 19.29
C ARG A 7 -28.84 36.79 20.04
N TYR A 8 -29.03 36.51 21.31
CA TYR A 8 -28.19 35.60 22.09
C TYR A 8 -28.40 34.17 21.57
N TRP A 9 -27.47 33.65 20.78
CA TRP A 9 -27.49 32.26 20.31
C TRP A 9 -26.69 31.39 21.30
N PRO A 10 -27.31 30.46 22.04
CA PRO A 10 -26.67 29.73 23.15
C PRO A 10 -25.72 28.60 22.70
N TRP A 11 -25.33 28.55 21.42
CA TRP A 11 -24.47 27.50 20.87
C TRP A 11 -23.27 28.07 20.10
N ARG A 12 -22.77 29.27 20.46
CA ARG A 12 -21.39 29.62 20.06
C ARG A 12 -20.44 28.60 20.68
N VAL A 13 -20.18 27.54 19.94
CA VAL A 13 -19.07 26.62 20.14
C VAL A 13 -17.84 27.52 20.05
N GLN A 14 -17.24 27.80 21.20
CA GLN A 14 -15.87 28.27 21.19
C GLN A 14 -15.08 27.19 20.48
N ILE A 15 -14.70 27.43 19.22
CA ILE A 15 -13.69 26.63 18.55
C ILE A 15 -12.45 26.93 19.39
N PRO A 16 -12.02 26.04 20.29
CA PRO A 16 -10.77 26.30 20.97
C PRO A 16 -9.75 26.27 19.85
N GLU A 17 -8.81 27.21 19.86
CA GLU A 17 -7.62 27.15 19.02
C GLU A 17 -6.80 25.95 19.51
N LYS A 18 -7.32 24.74 19.28
CA LYS A 18 -6.62 23.49 19.46
C LYS A 18 -5.67 23.47 18.30
N GLN A 19 -4.51 24.07 18.51
CA GLN A 19 -3.28 23.69 17.85
C GLN A 19 -3.32 22.17 17.78
N ALA A 20 -3.61 21.66 16.59
CA ALA A 20 -3.99 20.27 16.46
C ALA A 20 -2.81 19.45 16.98
N ILE A 21 -3.04 18.73 18.08
CA ILE A 21 -2.07 17.80 18.66
C ILE A 21 -2.04 16.59 17.73
N TYR A 22 -1.62 16.80 16.48
CA TYR A 22 -1.18 15.73 15.64
C TYR A 22 0.13 15.24 16.26
N ALA A 23 0.21 13.95 16.54
CA ALA A 23 1.47 13.33 16.93
C ALA A 23 2.50 13.65 15.83
N ASP A 24 3.63 14.26 16.22
CA ASP A 24 4.69 14.61 15.27
C ASP A 24 5.46 13.35 14.90
N TYR A 25 5.07 12.75 13.78
CA TYR A 25 5.66 11.54 13.23
C TYR A 25 7.00 11.78 12.50
N LYS A 26 7.62 12.96 12.59
CA LYS A 26 8.93 13.19 11.95
C LYS A 26 10.06 12.30 12.50
N ASN A 27 9.85 11.66 13.65
CA ASN A 27 10.89 10.87 14.34
C ASN A 27 10.70 9.34 14.24
N ILE A 28 9.63 8.81 13.66
CA ILE A 28 9.43 7.34 13.55
C ILE A 28 10.44 6.63 12.64
N GLN A 29 11.13 7.35 11.75
CA GLN A 29 12.17 6.78 10.88
C GLN A 29 13.59 6.94 11.45
N LYS A 30 13.75 7.65 12.58
CA LYS A 30 15.08 7.78 13.20
C LYS A 30 15.39 6.46 13.93
N PRO A 31 16.57 5.86 13.70
CA PRO A 31 16.96 4.69 14.47
C PRO A 31 16.98 5.06 15.96
N LEU A 32 16.66 4.07 16.80
CA LEU A 32 16.74 4.24 18.25
C LEU A 32 18.13 4.75 18.64
N PRO A 33 18.24 5.63 19.65
CA PRO A 33 19.53 6.11 20.12
C PRO A 33 20.40 4.93 20.54
N SER A 34 21.69 5.00 20.19
CA SER A 34 22.68 4.01 20.61
C SER A 34 22.64 3.84 22.12
N PRO A 35 22.63 2.61 22.65
CA PRO A 35 22.55 2.40 24.09
C PRO A 35 23.79 2.98 24.80
N PRO A 36 23.65 3.41 26.07
CA PRO A 36 24.78 3.86 26.89
C PRO A 36 25.88 2.77 27.02
N PRO A 37 27.14 3.16 27.26
CA PRO A 37 28.25 2.21 27.40
C PRO A 37 27.94 1.16 28.49
N GLY A 38 28.07 -0.13 28.16
CA GLY A 38 27.82 -1.23 29.09
C GLY A 38 26.36 -1.69 29.21
N GLN A 39 25.46 -1.25 28.32
CA GLN A 39 24.06 -1.70 28.28
C GLN A 39 23.67 -2.14 26.86
N THR A 40 22.73 -3.07 26.75
CA THR A 40 22.16 -3.49 25.46
C THR A 40 20.64 -3.48 25.51
N TRP A 41 20.02 -3.23 24.36
CA TRP A 41 18.57 -3.28 24.19
C TRP A 41 18.13 -4.73 24.00
N MET A 42 17.29 -5.25 24.91
CA MET A 42 16.68 -6.58 24.79
C MET A 42 15.19 -6.43 24.53
N LYS A 43 14.69 -7.08 23.48
CA LYS A 43 13.28 -7.06 23.11
C LYS A 43 12.54 -8.17 23.84
N GLN A 44 11.56 -7.81 24.66
CA GLN A 44 10.74 -8.75 25.43
C GLN A 44 9.60 -9.34 24.59
N GLU A 45 8.95 -10.40 25.10
CA GLU A 45 7.83 -11.11 24.45
C GLU A 45 6.59 -10.23 24.24
N ASN A 46 6.41 -9.20 25.07
CA ASN A 46 5.36 -8.19 24.94
C ASN A 46 5.70 -7.09 23.91
N ASN A 47 6.77 -7.27 23.12
CA ASN A 47 7.27 -6.30 22.14
C ASN A 47 7.84 -4.99 22.73
N GLU A 48 8.05 -4.90 24.05
CA GLU A 48 8.70 -3.76 24.70
C GLU A 48 10.24 -3.91 24.70
N TRP A 49 10.96 -2.78 24.64
CA TRP A 49 12.42 -2.75 24.69
C TRP A 49 12.89 -2.39 26.10
N VAL A 50 13.70 -3.25 26.71
CA VAL A 50 14.25 -3.02 28.05
C VAL A 50 15.77 -2.95 27.99
N LEU A 51 16.36 -2.01 28.74
CA LEU A 51 17.81 -1.90 28.92
C LEU A 51 18.27 -2.93 29.94
N VAL A 52 19.18 -3.81 29.50
CA VAL A 52 19.81 -4.79 30.37
C VAL A 52 21.30 -4.44 30.50
N PRO A 53 21.86 -4.37 31.72
CA PRO A 53 23.30 -4.24 31.93
C PRO A 53 24.03 -5.40 31.26
N CYS A 54 25.06 -5.09 30.49
CA CYS A 54 25.95 -6.09 29.90
C CYS A 54 26.88 -6.56 31.03
N GLU A 55 26.46 -7.57 31.80
CA GLU A 55 27.29 -8.10 32.88
C GLU A 55 28.58 -8.72 32.31
N VAL A 56 29.68 -8.10 32.71
CA VAL A 56 31.05 -8.46 32.41
C VAL A 56 31.38 -9.73 33.20
N VAL A 57 31.45 -10.87 32.52
CA VAL A 57 32.10 -12.07 33.06
C VAL A 57 33.59 -11.74 33.19
N GLN A 58 34.10 -11.68 34.43
CA GLN A 58 35.52 -11.45 34.70
C GLN A 58 36.39 -12.68 34.36
N PRO A 59 37.70 -12.47 34.08
CA PRO A 59 38.55 -13.38 33.32
C PRO A 59 39.35 -14.33 34.21
N ALA A 60 39.66 -15.52 33.69
CA ALA A 60 40.74 -16.37 34.19
C ALA A 60 41.68 -16.74 33.03
N SER A 61 42.91 -16.29 33.17
CA SER A 61 44.10 -16.42 32.33
C SER A 61 44.36 -17.80 31.73
N GLY A 62 44.88 -17.81 30.49
CA GLY A 62 45.53 -18.97 29.89
C GLY A 62 46.03 -18.72 28.47
N SER A 63 47.26 -18.20 28.35
CA SER A 63 48.11 -18.02 27.16
C SER A 63 47.94 -19.02 26.00
N GLY A 64 48.11 -18.53 24.77
CA GLY A 64 48.56 -19.37 23.66
C GLY A 64 48.33 -18.77 22.27
N VAL A 65 49.33 -18.07 21.75
CA VAL A 65 49.50 -17.65 20.35
C VAL A 65 49.37 -18.81 19.36
N GLN A 66 48.84 -18.54 18.15
CA GLN A 66 49.56 -18.73 16.87
C GLN A 66 48.71 -18.37 15.64
N GLU A 67 49.28 -17.50 14.81
CA GLU A 67 49.00 -17.38 13.38
C GLU A 67 49.35 -18.68 12.65
N THR A 68 48.47 -19.16 11.78
CA THR A 68 48.75 -19.87 10.50
C THR A 68 47.47 -19.69 9.66
N SER A 69 47.44 -19.08 8.48
CA SER A 69 48.12 -19.38 7.22
C SER A 69 47.79 -20.76 6.64
N SER A 70 46.87 -20.73 5.68
CA SER A 70 46.84 -21.54 4.45
C SER A 70 46.01 -22.84 4.37
N SER A 71 45.24 -22.86 3.28
CA SER A 71 44.85 -23.97 2.36
C SER A 71 43.71 -24.94 2.72
N ASP A 72 42.58 -24.72 2.04
CA ASP A 72 41.79 -25.62 1.14
C ASP A 72 41.36 -27.03 1.62
N PRO A 73 40.15 -27.52 1.26
CA PRO A 73 39.74 -27.65 -0.14
C PRO A 73 38.31 -27.20 -0.48
N THR A 74 38.20 -26.46 -1.58
CA THR A 74 37.37 -26.79 -2.75
C THR A 74 36.07 -27.55 -2.44
N ASN A 75 34.99 -26.80 -2.21
CA ASN A 75 33.63 -27.27 -2.47
C ASN A 75 33.14 -26.59 -3.75
N GLU A 76 33.47 -27.19 -4.91
CA GLU A 76 32.78 -26.91 -6.16
C GLU A 76 31.38 -27.52 -6.11
N GLY A 77 30.53 -26.93 -5.27
CA GLY A 77 29.09 -27.05 -5.36
C GLY A 77 28.60 -25.99 -6.33
N THR A 78 28.67 -26.32 -7.62
CA THR A 78 27.95 -25.61 -8.69
C THR A 78 26.55 -25.23 -8.16
N PRO A 79 26.20 -23.94 -8.01
CA PRO A 79 24.81 -23.59 -7.81
C PRO A 79 24.13 -23.90 -9.15
N THR A 80 23.55 -25.09 -9.24
CA THR A 80 22.49 -25.37 -10.20
C THR A 80 21.53 -24.20 -10.07
N ILE A 81 21.50 -23.37 -11.10
CA ILE A 81 20.56 -22.28 -11.24
C ILE A 81 19.20 -22.96 -11.25
N GLU A 82 18.57 -23.05 -10.08
CA GLU A 82 17.17 -23.39 -9.98
C GLU A 82 16.44 -22.33 -10.78
N GLU A 83 15.79 -22.80 -11.83
CA GLU A 83 15.05 -22.01 -12.79
C GLU A 83 14.19 -20.98 -12.04
N ASP A 84 14.48 -19.72 -12.34
CA ASP A 84 14.01 -18.51 -11.69
C ASP A 84 12.46 -18.50 -11.66
N LYS A 85 11.85 -19.10 -10.63
CA LYS A 85 10.39 -19.13 -10.41
C LYS A 85 9.90 -17.75 -10.01
N ARG A 86 9.94 -16.81 -10.95
CA ARG A 86 9.39 -15.47 -10.76
C ARG A 86 7.88 -15.61 -10.63
N PRO A 87 7.28 -15.13 -9.52
CA PRO A 87 5.84 -15.18 -9.36
C PRO A 87 5.18 -14.39 -10.50
N THR A 88 4.18 -14.97 -11.13
CA THR A 88 3.33 -14.26 -12.08
C THR A 88 2.37 -13.36 -11.29
N PHE A 89 2.14 -12.14 -11.77
CA PHE A 89 1.27 -11.17 -11.11
C PHE A 89 0.00 -10.95 -11.92
N LEU A 90 -1.12 -10.80 -11.23
CA LEU A 90 -2.42 -10.47 -11.79
C LEU A 90 -2.92 -9.16 -11.19
N GLU A 91 -3.45 -8.28 -12.04
CA GLU A 91 -4.13 -7.06 -11.59
C GLU A 91 -5.61 -7.35 -11.31
N HIS A 92 -6.07 -6.97 -10.12
CA HIS A 92 -7.47 -7.05 -9.70
C HIS A 92 -8.02 -5.66 -9.45
N ILE A 93 -9.10 -5.29 -10.13
CA ILE A 93 -9.82 -4.03 -9.91
C ILE A 93 -10.69 -4.18 -8.67
N ILE A 94 -10.52 -3.30 -7.70
CA ILE A 94 -11.27 -3.38 -6.44
C ILE A 94 -12.68 -2.86 -6.67
N LEU A 95 -13.67 -3.70 -6.36
CA LEU A 95 -15.08 -3.33 -6.36
C LEU A 95 -15.55 -2.90 -4.96
N PRO A 96 -16.59 -2.05 -4.85
CA PRO A 96 -17.18 -1.70 -3.55
C PRO A 96 -17.72 -2.90 -2.77
N SER A 97 -18.14 -3.95 -3.47
CA SER A 97 -18.63 -5.21 -2.90
C SER A 97 -17.51 -6.19 -2.54
N ASP A 98 -16.26 -5.90 -2.89
CA ASP A 98 -15.15 -6.79 -2.59
C ASP A 98 -14.79 -6.78 -1.10
N THR A 99 -14.37 -7.96 -0.62
CA THR A 99 -13.83 -8.15 0.71
C THR A 99 -12.43 -8.72 0.60
N LEU A 100 -11.53 -8.34 1.52
CA LEU A 100 -10.17 -8.87 1.53
C LEU A 100 -10.16 -10.40 1.56
N THR A 101 -11.03 -11.00 2.39
CA THR A 101 -11.20 -12.44 2.48
C THR A 101 -11.70 -13.04 1.15
N GLY A 102 -12.70 -12.42 0.51
CA GLY A 102 -13.22 -12.90 -0.78
C GLY A 102 -12.18 -12.86 -1.90
N ILE A 103 -11.38 -11.79 -1.96
CA ILE A 103 -10.26 -11.66 -2.90
C ILE A 103 -9.23 -12.77 -2.62
N CYS A 104 -8.85 -12.97 -1.36
CA CYS A 104 -7.87 -14.01 -1.00
C CYS A 104 -8.35 -15.42 -1.38
N LEU A 105 -9.64 -15.72 -1.18
CA LEU A 105 -10.22 -17.01 -1.53
C LEU A 105 -10.27 -17.24 -3.04
N ARG A 106 -10.69 -16.22 -3.81
CA ARG A 106 -10.75 -16.29 -5.28
C ARG A 106 -9.37 -16.55 -5.87
N HIS A 107 -8.36 -15.84 -5.39
CA HIS A 107 -7.01 -15.87 -5.95
C HIS A 107 -6.05 -16.83 -5.22
N ARG A 108 -6.53 -17.58 -4.22
CA ARG A 108 -5.74 -18.55 -3.43
C ARG A 108 -4.46 -17.97 -2.82
N CYS A 109 -4.51 -16.70 -2.40
CA CYS A 109 -3.39 -15.96 -1.83
C CYS A 109 -3.59 -15.66 -0.35
N LYS A 110 -2.50 -15.32 0.35
CA LYS A 110 -2.54 -14.99 1.79
C LYS A 110 -2.75 -13.47 1.98
N PRO A 111 -3.56 -13.03 2.96
CA PRO A 111 -3.77 -11.61 3.23
C PRO A 111 -2.47 -10.85 3.54
N ALA A 112 -1.54 -11.49 4.27
CA ALA A 112 -0.25 -10.90 4.60
C ALA A 112 0.63 -10.64 3.36
N GLU A 113 0.53 -11.52 2.36
CA GLU A 113 1.28 -11.41 1.11
C GLU A 113 0.74 -10.27 0.24
N LEU A 114 -0.59 -10.17 0.12
CA LEU A 114 -1.25 -9.05 -0.56
C LEU A 114 -0.87 -7.70 0.05
N ARG A 115 -0.89 -7.61 1.39
CA ARG A 115 -0.49 -6.39 2.12
C ARG A 115 0.95 -6.01 1.83
N ARG A 116 1.86 -6.98 1.85
CA ARG A 116 3.29 -6.76 1.55
C ARG A 116 3.51 -6.29 0.12
N LEU A 117 2.76 -6.84 -0.85
CA LEU A 117 2.91 -6.48 -2.26
C LEU A 117 2.32 -5.11 -2.60
N ASN A 118 1.24 -4.72 -1.94
CA ASN A 118 0.50 -3.48 -2.25
C ASN A 118 0.70 -2.39 -1.18
N ASN A 119 1.57 -2.60 -0.20
CA ASN A 119 1.91 -1.65 0.85
C ASN A 119 0.70 -1.06 1.62
N PHE A 120 -0.33 -1.87 1.89
CA PHE A 120 -1.48 -1.45 2.70
C PHE A 120 -1.56 -2.21 4.03
N PHE A 121 -2.21 -1.58 5.01
CA PHE A 121 -2.45 -2.14 6.34
C PHE A 121 -3.95 -2.20 6.64
N GLY A 122 -4.36 -3.17 7.46
CA GLY A 122 -5.77 -3.36 7.83
C GLY A 122 -6.66 -3.57 6.59
N ASP A 123 -7.75 -2.80 6.53
CA ASP A 123 -8.74 -2.80 5.45
C ASP A 123 -8.58 -1.63 4.47
N ASN A 124 -7.43 -0.97 4.47
CA ASN A 124 -7.15 0.17 3.58
C ASN A 124 -7.00 -0.21 2.11
N PHE A 125 -7.15 -1.50 1.75
CA PHE A 125 -7.12 -1.94 0.36
C PHE A 125 -8.16 -1.22 -0.50
N ARG A 126 -9.29 -0.79 0.07
CA ARG A 126 -10.35 -0.04 -0.64
C ARG A 126 -9.91 1.33 -1.17
N LEU A 127 -8.80 1.86 -0.68
CA LEU A 127 -8.21 3.12 -1.18
C LEU A 127 -7.39 2.89 -2.45
N CYS A 128 -6.98 1.65 -2.70
CA CYS A 128 -6.30 1.27 -3.92
C CYS A 128 -7.33 1.11 -5.05
N GLN A 129 -7.01 1.57 -6.26
CA GLN A 129 -7.86 1.35 -7.43
C GLN A 129 -7.71 -0.08 -7.98
N LYS A 130 -6.49 -0.62 -7.88
CA LYS A 130 -6.09 -1.93 -8.37
C LYS A 130 -5.20 -2.60 -7.31
N LEU A 131 -5.26 -3.92 -7.22
CA LEU A 131 -4.37 -4.75 -6.41
C LEU A 131 -3.52 -5.64 -7.30
N ILE A 132 -2.24 -5.70 -6.99
CA ILE A 132 -1.29 -6.65 -7.56
C ILE A 132 -1.37 -7.93 -6.73
N ILE A 133 -1.78 -9.01 -7.37
CA ILE A 133 -2.01 -10.30 -6.73
C ILE A 133 -0.99 -11.31 -7.25
N PRO A 134 -0.27 -12.03 -6.37
CA PRO A 134 0.63 -13.09 -6.79
C PRO A 134 -0.20 -14.31 -7.19
N VAL A 135 0.05 -14.82 -8.39
CA VAL A 135 -0.59 -16.02 -8.92
C VAL A 135 0.39 -17.18 -8.82
N LYS A 136 -0.12 -18.32 -8.34
CA LYS A 136 0.65 -19.56 -8.28
C LYS A 136 0.61 -20.28 -9.62
N GLU A 137 1.67 -21.02 -9.93
CA GLU A 137 1.75 -21.86 -11.12
C GLU A 137 0.55 -22.82 -11.20
N GLY A 138 0.00 -22.99 -12.41
CA GLY A 138 -1.13 -23.89 -12.68
C GLY A 138 -2.53 -23.31 -12.44
N VAL A 139 -2.66 -22.03 -12.09
CA VAL A 139 -3.95 -21.35 -12.04
C VAL A 139 -4.30 -20.77 -13.42
N ASN A 140 -5.53 -20.98 -13.88
CA ASN A 140 -6.02 -20.38 -15.11
C ASN A 140 -6.29 -18.88 -14.86
N LEU A 141 -5.44 -18.00 -15.41
CA LEU A 141 -5.56 -16.55 -15.22
C LEU A 141 -6.84 -15.98 -15.84
N GLU A 142 -7.29 -16.52 -16.98
CA GLU A 142 -8.50 -16.05 -17.66
C GLU A 142 -9.74 -16.21 -16.76
N GLN A 143 -9.83 -17.30 -16.01
CA GLN A 143 -10.94 -17.52 -15.07
C GLN A 143 -10.91 -16.56 -13.87
N LEU A 144 -9.75 -15.98 -13.54
CA LEU A 144 -9.59 -15.01 -12.45
C LEU A 144 -9.81 -13.57 -12.92
N GLN A 145 -9.74 -13.30 -14.23
CA GLN A 145 -9.96 -11.97 -14.78
C GLN A 145 -11.41 -11.52 -14.57
N GLN A 146 -11.56 -10.26 -14.17
CA GLN A 146 -12.86 -9.67 -13.89
C GLN A 146 -13.46 -9.10 -15.19
N HIS A 147 -14.07 -9.97 -16.00
CA HIS A 147 -14.76 -9.55 -17.23
C HIS A 147 -16.17 -8.98 -16.99
N SER A 148 -16.59 -8.83 -15.73
CA SER A 148 -17.92 -8.33 -15.40
C SER A 148 -18.10 -6.88 -15.81
N GLU A 149 -19.32 -6.52 -16.22
CA GLU A 149 -19.70 -5.15 -16.55
C GLU A 149 -19.35 -4.17 -15.42
N VAL A 150 -19.59 -4.58 -14.18
CA VAL A 150 -19.29 -3.78 -12.98
C VAL A 150 -17.79 -3.52 -12.85
N ALA A 151 -16.94 -4.52 -13.11
CA ALA A 151 -15.49 -4.34 -13.10
C ALA A 151 -15.01 -3.41 -14.21
N LYS A 152 -15.58 -3.50 -15.41
CA LYS A 152 -15.27 -2.59 -16.51
C LYS A 152 -15.68 -1.15 -16.21
N VAL A 153 -16.87 -0.95 -15.64
CA VAL A 153 -17.34 0.38 -15.20
C VAL A 153 -16.41 0.95 -14.14
N GLN A 154 -16.04 0.15 -13.13
CA GLN A 154 -15.12 0.60 -12.08
C GLN A 154 -13.74 0.93 -12.65
N ALA A 155 -13.21 0.09 -13.54
CA ALA A 155 -11.94 0.33 -14.23
C ALA A 155 -11.98 1.64 -15.04
N PHE A 156 -13.08 1.88 -15.77
CA PHE A 156 -13.27 3.12 -16.51
C PHE A 156 -13.29 4.33 -15.59
N CYS A 157 -14.08 4.31 -14.50
CA CYS A 157 -14.15 5.40 -13.54
C CYS A 157 -12.79 5.73 -12.91
N ASN A 158 -12.00 4.69 -12.58
CA ASN A 158 -10.66 4.86 -12.01
C ASN A 158 -9.72 5.63 -12.96
N GLU A 159 -9.83 5.38 -14.27
CA GLU A 159 -8.95 5.95 -15.31
C GLU A 159 -9.43 7.32 -15.83
N SER A 160 -10.73 7.48 -16.11
CA SER A 160 -11.30 8.71 -16.70
C SER A 160 -11.69 9.76 -15.66
N ARG A 161 -11.85 9.36 -14.38
CA ARG A 161 -12.43 10.15 -13.29
C ARG A 161 -13.87 10.60 -13.53
N LEU A 162 -14.56 9.97 -14.48
CA LEU A 162 -15.98 10.19 -14.76
C LEU A 162 -16.89 9.35 -13.85
N GLY A 163 -18.15 9.77 -13.76
CA GLY A 163 -19.15 9.08 -12.96
C GLY A 163 -19.55 7.71 -13.54
N PRO A 164 -20.18 6.84 -12.73
CA PRO A 164 -20.58 5.50 -13.16
C PRO A 164 -21.64 5.50 -14.27
N GLN A 165 -22.44 6.55 -14.40
CA GLN A 165 -23.44 6.68 -15.47
C GLN A 165 -22.78 6.99 -16.83
N GLU A 166 -21.85 7.94 -16.84
CA GLU A 166 -21.04 8.27 -18.02
C GLU A 166 -20.21 7.06 -18.46
N ALA A 167 -19.60 6.36 -17.50
CA ALA A 167 -18.86 5.13 -17.76
C ALA A 167 -19.71 4.09 -18.51
N ARG A 168 -20.95 3.84 -18.05
CA ARG A 168 -21.88 2.93 -18.73
C ARG A 168 -22.25 3.40 -20.13
N TYR A 169 -22.41 4.70 -20.33
CA TYR A 169 -22.68 5.27 -21.64
C TYR A 169 -21.53 5.00 -22.63
N TYR A 170 -20.30 5.38 -22.26
CA TYR A 170 -19.13 5.16 -23.12
C TYR A 170 -18.85 3.68 -23.36
N LEU A 171 -18.94 2.85 -22.32
CA LEU A 171 -18.76 1.40 -22.45
C LEU A 171 -19.84 0.78 -23.33
N GLY A 172 -21.11 1.17 -23.17
CA GLY A 172 -22.20 0.69 -24.01
C GLY A 172 -22.01 1.05 -25.49
N ALA A 173 -21.62 2.30 -25.78
CA ALA A 173 -21.34 2.75 -27.14
C ALA A 173 -20.14 2.03 -27.78
N ALA A 174 -19.13 1.66 -26.96
CA ALA A 174 -17.93 0.96 -27.40
C ALA A 174 -18.05 -0.57 -27.40
N GLY A 175 -19.25 -1.14 -27.22
CA GLY A 175 -19.43 -2.60 -27.17
C GLY A 175 -18.72 -3.26 -25.98
N TRP A 176 -18.64 -2.56 -24.84
CA TRP A 176 -17.95 -2.96 -23.62
C TRP A 176 -16.43 -3.18 -23.76
N ASP A 177 -15.81 -2.54 -24.75
CA ASP A 177 -14.36 -2.41 -24.86
C ASP A 177 -13.87 -1.20 -24.05
N LEU A 178 -13.03 -1.46 -23.04
CA LEU A 178 -12.52 -0.42 -22.14
C LEU A 178 -11.61 0.58 -22.87
N ALA A 179 -10.76 0.10 -23.78
CA ALA A 179 -9.78 0.94 -24.45
C ALA A 179 -10.46 1.94 -25.40
N SER A 180 -11.41 1.47 -26.22
CA SER A 180 -12.18 2.32 -27.12
C SER A 180 -13.04 3.32 -26.36
N ALA A 181 -13.67 2.90 -25.25
CA ALA A 181 -14.44 3.80 -24.39
C ALA A 181 -13.56 4.91 -23.80
N LEU A 182 -12.38 4.58 -23.27
CA LEU A 182 -11.44 5.57 -22.71
C LEU A 182 -10.93 6.54 -23.76
N ARG A 183 -10.68 6.06 -24.98
CA ARG A 183 -10.29 6.92 -26.10
C ARG A 183 -11.41 7.92 -26.45
N ALA A 184 -12.65 7.44 -26.61
CA ALA A 184 -13.79 8.32 -26.90
C ALA A 184 -13.97 9.41 -25.83
N ALA A 185 -13.90 9.03 -24.54
CA ALA A 185 -14.01 10.00 -23.44
C ALA A 185 -12.86 11.02 -23.41
N ARG A 186 -11.65 10.62 -23.82
CA ARG A 186 -10.51 11.54 -23.96
C ARG A 186 -10.71 12.50 -25.13
N ASP A 187 -11.17 11.99 -26.27
CA ASP A 187 -11.41 12.79 -27.48
C ASP A 187 -12.49 13.86 -27.23
N ASP A 188 -13.58 13.50 -26.55
CA ASP A 188 -14.64 14.44 -26.16
C ASP A 188 -14.10 15.56 -25.25
N ARG A 189 -13.32 15.21 -24.23
CA ARG A 189 -12.70 16.21 -23.34
C ARG A 189 -11.72 17.14 -24.07
N LEU A 190 -10.98 16.61 -25.05
CA LEU A 190 -10.07 17.40 -25.88
C LEU A 190 -10.86 18.38 -26.76
N TRP A 191 -11.97 17.92 -27.34
CA TRP A 191 -12.86 18.78 -28.10
C TRP A 191 -13.42 19.92 -27.25
N GLU A 192 -13.93 19.61 -26.05
CA GLU A 192 -14.44 20.64 -25.12
C GLU A 192 -13.38 21.68 -24.76
N THR A 193 -12.16 21.23 -24.46
CA THR A 193 -11.04 22.11 -24.09
C THR A 193 -10.65 23.03 -25.25
N ALA A 194 -10.67 22.52 -26.49
CA ALA A 194 -10.36 23.30 -27.68
C ALA A 194 -11.41 24.38 -27.99
N GLN A 195 -12.66 24.20 -27.54
CA GLN A 195 -13.74 25.18 -27.72
C GLN A 195 -13.77 26.26 -26.63
N GLN A 196 -13.01 26.12 -25.55
CA GLN A 196 -13.02 27.12 -24.48
C GLN A 196 -12.27 28.39 -24.90
N PRO A 197 -12.88 29.58 -24.75
CA PRO A 197 -12.17 30.84 -25.01
C PRO A 197 -11.03 31.01 -24.01
N PRO A 198 -9.92 31.66 -24.40
CA PRO A 198 -8.80 31.89 -23.50
C PRO A 198 -9.25 32.71 -22.27
N PRO A 199 -8.70 32.44 -21.07
CA PRO A 199 -9.04 33.19 -19.87
C PRO A 199 -8.70 34.69 -20.05
N PRO A 200 -9.51 35.60 -19.49
CA PRO A 200 -9.23 37.04 -19.56
C PRO A 200 -7.86 37.35 -18.91
N GLN A 201 -7.09 38.22 -19.56
CA GLN A 201 -5.77 38.70 -19.10
C GLN A 201 -5.89 39.76 -18.01
#